data_AF-A0A7V4ZRY9-F1
#
_entry.id   AF-A0A7V4ZRY9-F1
#
_cell.length_a   1.000
_cell.length_b   1.000
_cell.length_c   1.000
_cell.angle_alpha   90.00
_cell.angle_beta   90.00
_cell.angle_gamma   90.00
#
_symmetry.space_group_name_H-M   'P 1'
#
loop_
_entity.id
_entity.type
_entity.pdbx_description
1 polymer ?
#
loop_
_entity_poly.entity_id
_entity_poly.type
_entity_poly.pdbx_seq_one_letter_code
_entity_poly.pdbx_strand_id
1 'polypeptide(L)'
;MSKSLGLIEKENKKKIKIRKIRYEDVPEIVSIQESILQKKVSKKWIQLVEGHLKKEEGVGFVAYKDNQIIGFIIGEIKGEGFGLEQTGWIEVVGVHPRYMGVGIGRLLAERLFSFFKQKGIHDIHTAVRWDAGDMLSFFKAIGFDRSPFITLTKQLD
;
A
#
# COMPACT_ATOMS: atom_id res chain seq x y z
N MET A 1 17.19 -26.77 15.94
CA MET A 1 17.44 -25.97 14.72
C MET A 1 16.48 -24.78 14.50
N SER A 2 15.47 -24.50 15.35
CA SER A 2 14.53 -23.39 15.10
C SER A 2 14.93 -22.02 15.68
N LYS A 3 15.81 -21.95 16.68
CA LYS A 3 16.25 -20.68 17.29
C LYS A 3 17.12 -19.81 16.36
N SER A 4 17.93 -20.41 15.49
CA SER A 4 18.80 -19.67 14.55
C SER A 4 18.03 -19.05 13.38
N LEU A 5 17.00 -19.73 12.87
CA LEU A 5 16.16 -19.23 11.78
C LEU A 5 15.38 -17.97 12.19
N GLY A 6 14.82 -17.95 13.41
CA GLY A 6 14.10 -16.79 13.95
C GLY A 6 14.99 -15.57 14.28
N LEU A 7 16.29 -15.77 14.48
CA LEU A 7 17.27 -14.68 14.63
C LEU A 7 17.64 -14.06 13.28
N ILE A 8 17.82 -14.89 12.25
CA ILE A 8 18.13 -14.45 10.88
C ILE A 8 16.96 -13.64 10.29
N GLU A 9 15.70 -14.06 10.50
CA GLU A 9 14.52 -13.29 10.06
C GLU A 9 14.40 -11.93 10.78
N LYS A 10 14.75 -11.88 12.08
CA LYS A 10 14.77 -10.63 12.86
C LYS A 10 15.88 -9.68 12.41
N GLU A 11 17.06 -10.18 12.07
CA GLU A 11 18.15 -9.35 11.52
C GLU A 11 17.85 -8.86 10.10
N ASN A 12 17.18 -9.66 9.27
CA ASN A 12 16.79 -9.25 7.92
C ASN A 12 15.75 -8.12 7.92
N LYS A 13 14.85 -8.08 8.93
CA LYS A 13 13.93 -6.96 9.15
C LYS A 13 14.64 -5.67 9.60
N LYS A 14 15.74 -5.76 10.37
CA LYS A 14 16.51 -4.58 10.84
C LYS A 14 17.12 -3.75 9.71
N LYS A 15 17.23 -4.27 8.49
CA LYS A 15 17.74 -3.53 7.31
C LYS A 15 16.67 -2.84 6.47
N ILE A 16 15.39 -3.12 6.69
CA ILE A 16 14.32 -2.53 5.88
C ILE A 16 14.00 -1.16 6.44
N LYS A 17 14.26 -0.12 5.64
CA LYS A 17 13.94 1.27 5.96
C LYS A 17 12.62 1.64 5.30
N ILE A 18 11.70 2.22 6.06
CA ILE A 18 10.49 2.82 5.50
C ILE A 18 10.69 4.33 5.40
N ARG A 19 10.46 4.91 4.23
CA ARG A 19 10.53 6.36 4.01
C ARG A 19 9.41 6.82 3.09
N LYS A 20 9.12 8.13 3.08
CA LYS A 20 8.16 8.70 2.11
C LYS A 20 8.64 8.43 0.67
N ILE A 21 7.68 8.19 -0.22
CA ILE A 21 7.91 8.16 -1.66
C ILE A 21 8.41 9.53 -2.11
N ARG A 22 9.33 9.52 -3.06
CA ARG A 22 9.81 10.67 -3.79
C ARG A 22 9.54 10.46 -5.28
N TYR A 23 9.54 11.54 -6.06
CA TYR A 23 9.23 11.44 -7.48
C TYR A 23 10.21 10.54 -8.25
N GLU A 24 11.48 10.50 -7.83
CA GLU A 24 12.50 9.62 -8.42
C GLU A 24 12.29 8.13 -8.15
N ASP A 25 11.42 7.76 -7.20
CA ASP A 25 11.10 6.37 -6.91
C ASP A 25 10.10 5.77 -7.93
N VAL A 26 9.40 6.61 -8.70
CA VAL A 26 8.31 6.16 -9.60
C VAL A 26 8.75 5.06 -10.58
N PRO A 27 9.94 5.11 -11.22
CA PRO A 27 10.42 4.03 -12.07
C PRO A 27 10.56 2.68 -11.34
N GLU A 28 11.04 2.67 -10.10
CA GLU A 28 11.15 1.43 -9.30
C GLU A 28 9.77 0.93 -8.85
N ILE A 29 8.85 1.83 -8.48
CA ILE A 29 7.45 1.50 -8.15
C ILE A 29 6.76 0.84 -9.36
N VAL A 30 6.96 1.40 -10.56
CA VAL A 30 6.49 0.82 -11.82
C VAL A 30 7.08 -0.58 -12.01
N SER A 31 8.39 -0.75 -11.84
CA SER A 31 9.04 -2.05 -11.98
C SER A 31 8.48 -3.12 -11.03
N ILE A 32 8.16 -2.74 -9.79
CA ILE A 32 7.50 -3.63 -8.81
C ILE A 32 6.11 -4.00 -9.31
N GLN A 33 5.30 -3.04 -9.74
CA GLN A 33 3.95 -3.31 -10.21
C GLN A 33 3.96 -4.21 -11.45
N GLU A 34 4.88 -4.00 -12.38
CA GLU A 34 5.06 -4.85 -13.56
C GLU A 34 5.46 -6.27 -13.16
N SER A 35 6.31 -6.43 -12.14
CA SER A 35 6.69 -7.73 -11.59
C SER A 35 5.51 -8.44 -10.90
N ILE A 36 4.57 -7.70 -10.32
CA ILE A 36 3.35 -8.26 -9.75
C ILE A 36 2.39 -8.69 -10.86
N LEU A 37 2.18 -7.82 -11.86
CA LEU A 37 1.22 -8.06 -12.94
C LEU A 37 1.73 -9.02 -14.02
N GLN A 38 3.03 -9.30 -14.05
CA GLN A 38 3.72 -10.06 -15.11
C GLN A 38 3.50 -9.44 -16.51
N LYS A 39 3.33 -8.12 -16.56
CA LYS A 39 3.14 -7.34 -17.80
C LYS A 39 3.44 -5.86 -17.54
N LYS A 40 3.60 -5.10 -18.62
CA LYS A 40 3.75 -3.64 -18.56
C LYS A 40 2.52 -2.97 -17.95
N VAL A 41 2.73 -2.00 -17.07
CA VAL A 41 1.67 -1.14 -16.56
C VAL A 41 1.21 -0.17 -17.66
N SER A 42 -0.03 0.27 -17.59
CA SER A 42 -0.54 1.26 -18.54
C SER A 42 -0.01 2.66 -18.20
N LYS A 43 0.07 3.54 -19.20
CA LYS A 43 0.41 4.96 -19.00
C LYS A 43 -0.55 5.63 -17.99
N LYS A 44 -1.84 5.26 -18.02
CA LYS A 44 -2.86 5.75 -17.07
C LYS A 44 -2.53 5.38 -15.63
N TRP A 45 -2.01 4.17 -15.40
CA TRP A 45 -1.62 3.73 -14.06
C TRP A 45 -0.40 4.52 -13.55
N ILE A 46 0.59 4.79 -14.41
CA ILE A 46 1.75 5.63 -14.06
C ILE A 46 1.27 7.04 -13.69
N GLN A 47 0.40 7.62 -14.50
CA GLN A 47 -0.19 8.95 -14.25
C GLN A 47 -1.00 8.99 -12.95
N LEU A 48 -1.70 7.91 -12.58
CA LEU A 48 -2.40 7.80 -11.31
C LEU A 48 -1.41 7.89 -10.14
N VAL A 49 -0.33 7.11 -10.18
CA VAL A 49 0.72 7.14 -9.14
C VAL A 49 1.33 8.54 -9.02
N GLU A 50 1.77 9.12 -10.14
CA GLU A 50 2.32 10.48 -10.15
C GLU A 50 1.31 11.53 -9.67
N GLY A 51 0.03 11.36 -10.01
CA GLY A 51 -1.06 12.23 -9.60
C GLY A 51 -1.23 12.24 -8.08
N HIS A 52 -1.29 11.07 -7.44
CA HIS A 52 -1.37 10.99 -5.97
C HIS A 52 -0.18 11.65 -5.29
N LEU A 53 1.03 11.52 -5.85
CA LEU A 53 2.22 12.15 -5.26
C LEU A 53 2.23 13.68 -5.35
N LYS A 54 1.39 14.28 -6.20
CA LYS A 54 1.24 15.73 -6.36
C LYS A 54 0.11 16.32 -5.51
N LYS A 55 -0.82 15.50 -5.03
CA LYS A 55 -1.93 15.96 -4.19
C LYS A 55 -1.43 16.36 -2.81
N GLU A 56 -2.00 17.40 -2.23
CA GLU A 56 -1.71 17.79 -0.84
C GLU A 56 -2.17 16.70 0.14
N GLU A 57 -3.29 16.05 -0.17
CA GLU A 57 -3.90 14.96 0.57
C GLU A 57 -3.25 13.60 0.26
N GLY A 58 -2.36 13.54 -0.73
CA GLY A 58 -1.67 12.33 -1.14
C GLY A 58 -0.51 11.99 -0.21
N VAL A 59 -0.37 10.71 0.13
CA VAL A 59 0.74 10.21 0.92
C VAL A 59 1.19 8.85 0.41
N GLY A 60 2.49 8.59 0.42
CA GLY A 60 2.97 7.26 0.16
C GLY A 60 4.32 6.98 0.78
N PHE A 61 4.59 5.70 0.97
CA PHE A 61 5.82 5.20 1.56
C PHE A 61 6.41 4.08 0.72
N VAL A 62 7.74 3.98 0.70
CA VAL A 62 8.48 2.85 0.15
C VAL A 62 9.18 2.08 1.25
N ALA A 63 9.31 0.78 1.03
CA ALA A 63 10.20 -0.09 1.78
C ALA A 63 11.50 -0.22 0.99
N TYR A 64 12.61 0.11 1.63
CA TYR A 64 13.93 0.21 1.02
C TYR A 64 14.91 -0.73 1.71
N LYS A 65 15.65 -1.52 0.92
CA LYS A 65 16.66 -2.47 1.40
C LYS A 65 17.78 -2.59 0.38
N ASP A 66 19.02 -2.64 0.84
CA ASP A 66 20.22 -2.90 0.02
C ASP A 66 20.26 -2.05 -1.28
N ASN A 67 19.99 -0.76 -1.11
CA ASN A 67 19.94 0.24 -2.16
C ASN A 67 18.80 0.11 -3.20
N GLN A 68 17.76 -0.66 -2.89
CA GLN A 68 16.63 -0.96 -3.77
C GLN A 68 15.29 -0.74 -3.07
N ILE A 69 14.28 -0.26 -3.81
CA ILE A 69 12.89 -0.28 -3.37
C ILE A 69 12.32 -1.68 -3.56
N ILE A 70 11.75 -2.25 -2.49
CA ILE A 70 11.21 -3.61 -2.47
C ILE A 70 9.70 -3.66 -2.24
N GLY A 71 9.07 -2.52 -1.97
CA GLY A 71 7.64 -2.38 -1.85
C GLY A 71 7.22 -0.93 -1.68
N PHE A 72 5.94 -0.66 -1.88
CA PHE A 72 5.36 0.67 -1.76
C PHE A 72 3.90 0.59 -1.29
N ILE A 73 3.43 1.67 -0.71
CA ILE A 73 2.02 1.92 -0.40
C ILE A 73 1.71 3.38 -0.68
N ILE A 74 0.56 3.63 -1.30
CA ILE A 74 0.04 4.97 -1.59
C ILE A 74 -1.37 5.04 -1.03
N GLY A 75 -1.65 6.13 -0.33
CA GLY A 75 -2.96 6.48 0.14
C GLY A 75 -3.27 7.95 -0.08
N GLU A 76 -4.51 8.29 0.23
CA GLU A 76 -5.05 9.64 0.09
C GLU A 76 -6.00 9.92 1.25
N ILE A 77 -5.99 11.15 1.72
CA ILE A 77 -7.01 11.65 2.65
C ILE A 77 -8.20 12.12 1.81
N LYS A 78 -9.38 11.57 2.07
CA LYS A 78 -10.63 11.99 1.41
C LYS A 78 -11.50 12.73 2.39
N GLY A 79 -12.12 13.80 1.90
CA GLY A 79 -13.06 14.62 2.65
C GLY A 79 -14.37 13.90 2.95
N GLU A 80 -15.28 14.65 3.57
CA GLU A 80 -16.58 14.15 4.01
C GLU A 80 -17.44 13.67 2.84
N GLY A 81 -18.20 12.59 3.06
CA GLY A 81 -19.10 12.04 2.05
C GLY A 81 -19.90 10.86 2.59
N PHE A 82 -21.17 10.76 2.19
CA PHE A 82 -22.08 9.68 2.62
C PHE A 82 -22.17 9.51 4.15
N GLY A 83 -22.04 10.61 4.92
CA GLY A 83 -22.08 10.61 6.37
C GLY A 83 -20.75 10.26 7.06
N LEU A 84 -19.67 10.13 6.30
CA LEU A 84 -18.32 9.97 6.84
C LEU A 84 -17.67 11.32 7.12
N GLU A 85 -16.89 11.38 8.20
CA GLU A 85 -15.89 12.42 8.43
C GLU A 85 -14.70 12.25 7.46
N GLN A 86 -13.59 12.95 7.70
CA GLN A 86 -12.37 12.77 6.94
C GLN A 86 -11.82 11.33 7.07
N THR A 87 -11.62 10.65 5.94
CA THR A 87 -11.18 9.24 5.91
C THR A 87 -9.86 9.05 5.19
N GLY A 88 -9.09 8.05 5.60
CA GLY A 88 -7.89 7.61 4.89
C GLY A 88 -8.26 6.56 3.86
N TRP A 89 -7.67 6.62 2.68
CA TRP A 89 -7.86 5.61 1.64
C TRP A 89 -6.53 5.00 1.25
N ILE A 90 -6.49 3.67 1.13
CA ILE A 90 -5.37 2.97 0.49
C ILE A 90 -5.74 2.78 -0.98
N GLU A 91 -4.98 3.43 -1.85
CA GLU A 91 -5.21 3.47 -3.29
C GLU A 91 -4.45 2.36 -4.00
N VAL A 92 -3.19 2.13 -3.59
CA VAL A 92 -2.39 1.03 -4.12
C VAL A 92 -1.33 0.59 -3.12
N VAL A 93 -1.09 -0.71 -3.07
CA VAL A 93 -0.02 -1.33 -2.30
C VAL A 93 0.60 -2.44 -3.13
N GLY A 94 1.93 -2.55 -3.08
CA GLY A 94 2.67 -3.56 -3.81
C GLY A 94 3.96 -3.93 -3.10
N VAL A 95 4.28 -5.22 -3.07
CA VAL A 95 5.58 -5.73 -2.62
C VAL A 95 6.15 -6.55 -3.76
N HIS A 96 7.43 -6.37 -4.05
CA HIS A 96 8.09 -7.14 -5.10
C HIS A 96 7.95 -8.65 -4.78
N PRO A 97 7.59 -9.54 -5.74
CA PRO A 97 7.31 -10.95 -5.48
C PRO A 97 8.38 -11.69 -4.67
N ARG A 98 9.67 -11.50 -4.99
CA ARG A 98 10.83 -12.03 -4.23
C ARG A 98 10.90 -11.63 -2.73
N TYR A 99 10.13 -10.63 -2.33
CA TYR A 99 10.10 -10.07 -0.98
C TYR A 99 8.70 -10.18 -0.33
N MET A 100 7.77 -10.92 -0.94
CA MET A 100 6.47 -11.21 -0.32
C MET A 100 6.58 -12.23 0.82
N GLY A 101 5.54 -12.35 1.63
CA GLY A 101 5.47 -13.35 2.72
C GLY A 101 6.29 -13.05 3.98
N VAL A 102 7.17 -12.03 3.97
CA VAL A 102 8.04 -11.70 5.11
C VAL A 102 7.61 -10.47 5.93
N GLY A 103 6.40 -9.95 5.66
CA GLY A 103 5.78 -8.88 6.44
C GLY A 103 6.07 -7.45 5.99
N ILE A 104 6.63 -7.23 4.78
CA ILE A 104 6.89 -5.88 4.26
C ILE A 104 5.60 -5.07 4.06
N GLY A 105 4.56 -5.69 3.51
CA GLY A 105 3.26 -5.02 3.32
C GLY A 105 2.67 -4.52 4.65
N ARG A 106 2.84 -5.28 5.73
CA ARG A 106 2.43 -4.88 7.09
C ARG A 106 3.21 -3.65 7.57
N LEU A 107 4.54 -3.65 7.41
CA LEU A 107 5.39 -2.50 7.81
C LEU A 107 5.00 -1.22 7.05
N LEU A 108 4.70 -1.34 5.75
CA LEU A 108 4.22 -0.24 4.93
C LEU A 108 2.87 0.28 5.43
N ALA A 109 1.91 -0.62 5.68
CA ALA A 109 0.59 -0.29 6.18
C ALA A 109 0.64 0.38 7.55
N GLU A 110 1.41 -0.17 8.50
CA GLU A 110 1.59 0.41 9.84
C GLU A 110 2.16 1.83 9.77
N ARG A 111 3.11 2.08 8.86
CA ARG A 111 3.64 3.43 8.63
C ARG A 111 2.57 4.37 8.10
N LEU A 112 1.76 3.93 7.15
CA LEU A 112 0.65 4.72 6.61
C LEU A 112 -0.42 5.00 7.67
N PHE A 113 -0.79 4.01 8.50
CA PHE A 113 -1.75 4.19 9.58
C PHE A 113 -1.26 5.17 10.62
N SER A 114 0.03 5.10 10.97
CA SER A 114 0.64 6.08 11.85
C SER A 114 0.57 7.49 11.28
N PHE A 115 0.70 7.66 9.96
CA PHE A 115 0.54 8.96 9.32
C PHE A 115 -0.90 9.45 9.38
N PHE A 116 -1.88 8.61 9.05
CA PHE A 116 -3.29 8.95 9.15
C PHE A 116 -3.69 9.32 10.58
N LYS A 117 -3.25 8.54 11.58
CA LYS A 117 -3.52 8.85 12.99
C LYS A 117 -2.93 10.21 13.42
N GLN A 118 -1.75 10.57 12.92
CA GLN A 118 -1.16 11.91 13.19
C GLN A 118 -1.96 13.04 12.55
N LYS A 119 -2.76 12.75 11.52
CA LYS A 119 -3.68 13.68 10.87
C LYS A 119 -5.10 13.67 11.47
N GLY A 120 -5.32 12.92 12.56
CA GLY A 120 -6.65 12.80 13.18
C GLY A 120 -7.60 11.85 12.45
N ILE A 121 -7.09 11.06 11.50
CA ILE A 121 -7.88 10.13 10.71
C ILE A 121 -7.88 8.76 11.40
N HIS A 122 -9.08 8.26 11.68
CA HIS A 122 -9.29 7.00 12.39
C HIS A 122 -9.96 5.93 11.53
N ASP A 123 -10.71 6.34 10.51
CA ASP A 123 -11.35 5.44 9.56
C ASP A 123 -10.53 5.34 8.27
N ILE A 124 -10.18 4.10 7.91
CA ILE A 124 -9.36 3.80 6.74
C ILE A 124 -10.11 2.82 5.85
N HIS A 125 -10.27 3.18 4.58
CA HIS A 125 -10.97 2.40 3.58
C HIS A 125 -10.05 1.98 2.43
N THR A 126 -10.45 0.95 1.72
CA THR A 126 -9.85 0.52 0.46
C THR A 126 -10.89 -0.29 -0.32
N ALA A 127 -10.64 -0.49 -1.60
CA ALA A 127 -11.46 -1.34 -2.46
C ALA A 127 -10.56 -2.36 -3.17
N VAL A 128 -10.95 -3.62 -3.09
CA VAL A 128 -10.28 -4.73 -3.80
C VAL A 128 -11.31 -5.56 -4.54
N ARG A 129 -10.89 -6.31 -5.55
CA ARG A 129 -11.77 -7.30 -6.18
C ARG A 129 -12.21 -8.35 -5.16
N TRP A 130 -13.47 -8.75 -5.22
CA TRP A 130 -14.05 -9.74 -4.31
C TRP A 130 -13.38 -11.13 -4.43
N ASP A 131 -12.77 -11.43 -5.58
CA ASP A 131 -12.08 -12.69 -5.89
C ASP A 131 -10.55 -12.60 -5.71
N ALA A 132 -10.02 -11.46 -5.25
CA ALA A 132 -8.59 -11.31 -4.99
C ALA A 132 -8.22 -11.87 -3.60
N GLY A 133 -8.17 -13.20 -3.48
CA GLY A 133 -7.95 -13.91 -2.22
C GLY A 133 -6.72 -13.45 -1.42
N ASP A 134 -5.60 -13.22 -2.10
CA ASP A 134 -4.36 -12.74 -1.45
C ASP A 134 -4.52 -11.33 -0.87
N MET A 135 -5.19 -10.43 -1.60
CA MET A 135 -5.44 -9.06 -1.14
C MET A 135 -6.42 -9.04 0.04
N LEU A 136 -7.49 -9.84 -0.03
CA LEU A 136 -8.43 -9.97 1.08
C LEU A 136 -7.75 -10.53 2.34
N SER A 137 -6.88 -11.53 2.17
CA SER A 137 -6.10 -12.12 3.27
C SER A 137 -5.12 -11.12 3.87
N PHE A 138 -4.44 -10.33 3.03
CA PHE A 138 -3.55 -9.25 3.46
C PHE A 138 -4.30 -8.22 4.31
N PHE A 139 -5.42 -7.70 3.82
CA PHE A 139 -6.19 -6.67 4.52
C PHE A 139 -6.77 -7.17 5.84
N LYS A 140 -7.32 -8.39 5.88
CA LYS A 140 -7.76 -9.02 7.14
C LYS A 140 -6.60 -9.15 8.14
N ALA A 141 -5.42 -9.56 7.68
CA ALA A 141 -4.26 -9.76 8.56
C ALA A 141 -3.74 -8.45 9.21
N ILE A 142 -4.06 -7.29 8.64
CA ILE A 142 -3.71 -5.97 9.17
C ILE A 142 -4.90 -5.25 9.81
N GLY A 143 -6.00 -5.95 10.07
CA GLY A 143 -7.13 -5.46 10.88
C GLY A 143 -8.28 -4.85 10.09
N PHE A 144 -8.32 -4.99 8.78
CA PHE A 144 -9.50 -4.58 8.00
C PHE A 144 -10.61 -5.61 8.13
N ASP A 145 -11.84 -5.12 8.20
CA ASP A 145 -13.05 -5.93 8.04
C ASP A 145 -13.96 -5.30 6.98
N ARG A 146 -15.08 -5.93 6.71
CA ARG A 146 -16.11 -5.43 5.81
C ARG A 146 -16.59 -4.06 6.28
N SER A 147 -16.64 -3.13 5.33
CA SER A 147 -17.26 -1.82 5.53
C SER A 147 -18.79 -1.96 5.60
N PRO A 148 -19.50 -1.11 6.37
CA PRO A 148 -20.95 -0.97 6.24
C PRO A 148 -21.37 -0.39 4.87
N PHE A 149 -20.42 0.17 4.12
CA PHE A 149 -20.61 0.64 2.75
C PHE A 149 -20.27 -0.44 1.73
N ILE A 150 -21.02 -0.47 0.63
CA ILE A 150 -20.75 -1.32 -0.54
C ILE A 150 -20.41 -0.46 -1.76
N THR A 151 -19.60 -1.01 -2.67
CA THR A 151 -19.37 -0.39 -3.97
C THR A 151 -20.57 -0.60 -4.88
N LEU A 152 -21.15 0.47 -5.39
CA LEU A 152 -22.23 0.44 -6.39
C LEU A 152 -21.67 0.84 -7.76
N THR A 153 -22.15 0.21 -8.83
CA THR A 153 -21.68 0.49 -10.20
C THR A 153 -22.86 0.72 -11.14
N LYS A 154 -22.75 1.74 -11.99
CA LYS A 154 -23.61 1.96 -13.17
C LYS A 154 -22.70 2.16 -14.37
N GLN A 155 -22.91 1.38 -15.42
CA GLN A 155 -22.26 1.61 -16.71
C GLN A 155 -23.04 2.70 -17.44
N LEU A 156 -22.32 3.66 -18.01
CA LEU A 156 -22.88 4.68 -18.91
C LEU A 156 -22.43 4.31 -20.33
N ASP A 157 -23.33 4.48 -21.30
CA ASP A 157 -23.08 4.23 -22.72
C ASP A 157 -22.03 5.20 -23.31
#